data_AF-H1D249-F1
#
_entry.id   AF-H1D249-F1
#
_cell.length_a   1.000
_cell.length_b   1.000
_cell.length_c   1.000
_cell.angle_alpha   90.00
_cell.angle_beta   90.00
_cell.angle_gamma   90.00
#
_symmetry.space_group_name_H-M   'P 1'
#
loop_
_entity.id
_entity.type
_entity.pdbx_description
1 polymer ?
#
loop_
_entity_poly.entity_id
_entity_poly.type
_entity_poly.pdbx_seq_one_letter_code
_entity_poly.pdbx_strand_id
1 'polypeptide(L)'
;MSTVSVGNEAVKRTITNVAAGRVTDSSTDAINGSQLFAINQSVDANAQNIAKGMNFAADTGTPYTAQLGSTVSIKGGKNLSTSVDKGSITVHMSDTPVFTAVKASTITGNTIKAGDTVTLSQQGADMGGTKSLI
;
A
#
# COMPACT_ATOMS: atom_id res chain seq x y z
N MET A 1 -50.82 11.68 -20.78
CA MET A 1 -49.89 12.31 -19.81
C MET A 1 -50.00 13.81 -19.97
N SER A 2 -50.09 14.55 -18.87
CA SER A 2 -50.13 16.01 -18.90
C SER A 2 -48.69 16.53 -18.76
N THR A 3 -48.22 17.33 -19.72
CA THR A 3 -46.91 17.96 -19.68
C THR A 3 -47.06 19.47 -19.78
N VAL A 4 -46.10 20.19 -19.20
CA VAL A 4 -45.93 21.62 -19.46
C VAL A 4 -44.70 21.76 -20.34
N SER A 5 -44.87 22.30 -21.55
CA SER A 5 -43.74 22.57 -22.43
C SER A 5 -43.32 24.03 -22.36
N VAL A 6 -42.03 24.27 -22.16
CA VAL A 6 -41.41 25.60 -22.24
C VAL A 6 -40.68 25.83 -23.58
N GLY A 7 -40.85 24.93 -24.56
CA GLY A 7 -40.11 24.99 -25.83
C GLY A 7 -40.45 23.85 -26.79
N ASN A 8 -39.52 23.55 -27.69
CA ASN A 8 -39.55 22.39 -28.58
C ASN A 8 -38.09 21.92 -28.86
N GLU A 9 -37.92 20.91 -29.71
CA GLU A 9 -36.59 20.33 -30.00
C GLU A 9 -35.59 21.35 -30.53
N ALA A 10 -36.06 22.29 -31.37
CA ALA A 10 -35.23 23.33 -31.99
C ALA A 10 -35.01 24.53 -31.06
N VAL A 11 -35.98 24.86 -30.20
CA VAL A 11 -35.94 26.04 -29.33
C VAL A 11 -36.21 25.65 -27.88
N LYS A 12 -35.14 25.61 -27.10
CA LYS A 12 -35.16 25.35 -25.65
C LYS A 12 -35.11 26.67 -24.88
N ARG A 13 -35.77 26.75 -23.73
CA ARG A 13 -35.73 27.91 -22.83
C ARG A 13 -35.06 27.54 -21.51
N THR A 14 -34.35 28.49 -20.92
CA THR A 14 -33.89 28.39 -19.53
C THR A 14 -35.04 28.76 -18.60
N ILE A 15 -35.10 28.11 -17.44
CA ILE A 15 -35.99 28.48 -16.35
C ILE A 15 -35.09 29.10 -15.27
N THR A 16 -35.28 30.39 -15.00
CA THR A 16 -34.44 31.17 -14.06
C THR A 16 -35.16 31.43 -12.74
N ASN A 17 -34.41 31.86 -11.72
CA ASN A 17 -34.91 32.15 -10.37
C ASN A 17 -35.59 30.95 -9.67
N VAL A 18 -35.15 29.73 -10.00
CA VAL A 18 -35.60 28.51 -9.32
C VAL A 18 -34.88 28.42 -7.98
N ALA A 19 -35.63 28.57 -6.88
CA ALA A 19 -35.13 28.29 -5.54
C ALA A 19 -34.68 26.82 -5.44
N ALA A 20 -33.76 26.52 -4.51
CA ALA A 20 -33.28 25.15 -4.32
C ALA A 20 -34.46 24.25 -3.87
N GLY A 21 -34.71 23.19 -4.62
CA GLY A 21 -35.77 22.23 -4.32
C GLY A 21 -35.39 21.30 -3.16
N ARG A 22 -36.38 20.68 -2.52
CA ARG A 22 -36.10 19.65 -1.50
C ARG A 22 -35.50 18.40 -2.15
N VAL A 23 -34.46 17.83 -1.55
CA VAL A 23 -33.83 16.58 -2.01
C VAL A 23 -34.20 15.46 -1.03
N THR A 24 -35.38 14.89 -1.25
CA THR A 24 -35.93 13.75 -0.49
C THR A 24 -36.54 12.74 -1.46
N ASP A 25 -36.72 11.49 -1.04
CA ASP A 25 -37.28 10.40 -1.85
C ASP A 25 -38.66 10.71 -2.46
N SER A 26 -39.49 11.49 -1.75
CA SER A 26 -40.84 11.86 -2.16
C SER A 26 -40.95 13.25 -2.80
N SER A 27 -39.83 13.95 -3.06
CA SER A 27 -39.85 15.33 -3.56
C SER A 27 -40.32 15.40 -5.01
N THR A 28 -41.16 16.40 -5.32
CA THR A 28 -41.57 16.76 -6.68
C THR A 28 -41.11 18.15 -7.08
N ASP A 29 -40.20 18.74 -6.30
CA ASP A 29 -39.68 20.09 -6.55
C ASP A 29 -38.68 20.06 -7.72
N ALA A 30 -38.64 21.14 -8.50
CA ALA A 30 -37.56 21.33 -9.45
C ALA A 30 -36.24 21.59 -8.72
N ILE A 31 -35.14 21.00 -9.21
CA ILE A 31 -33.78 21.29 -8.76
C ILE A 31 -33.16 22.42 -9.59
N ASN A 32 -32.28 23.20 -8.98
CA ASN A 32 -31.55 24.25 -9.69
C ASN A 32 -30.06 23.89 -9.90
N GLY A 33 -29.33 24.74 -10.62
CA GLY A 33 -27.94 24.52 -10.95
C GLY A 33 -26.98 24.46 -9.76
N SER A 34 -27.25 25.18 -8.66
CA SER A 34 -26.35 25.17 -7.49
C SER A 34 -26.39 23.83 -6.75
N GLN A 35 -27.54 23.16 -6.74
CA GLN A 35 -27.68 21.81 -6.16
C GLN A 35 -26.92 20.76 -6.97
N LEU A 36 -27.06 20.78 -8.30
CA LEU A 36 -26.30 19.88 -9.17
C LEU A 36 -24.79 20.15 -9.08
N PHE A 37 -24.40 21.43 -9.01
CA PHE A 37 -22.99 21.81 -8.84
C PHE A 37 -22.40 21.35 -7.50
N ALA A 38 -23.15 21.41 -6.41
CA ALA A 38 -22.70 20.91 -5.10
C ALA A 38 -22.45 19.39 -5.12
N ILE A 39 -23.31 18.64 -5.81
CA ILE A 39 -23.12 17.20 -6.00
C ILE A 39 -21.90 16.92 -6.89
N ASN A 40 -21.75 17.63 -8.00
CA ASN A 40 -20.58 17.46 -8.88
C ASN A 40 -19.26 17.71 -8.13
N GLN A 41 -19.18 18.74 -7.29
CA GLN A 41 -18.00 18.96 -6.44
C GLN A 41 -17.74 17.78 -5.49
N SER A 42 -18.78 17.21 -4.90
CA SER A 42 -18.66 16.04 -4.02
C SER A 42 -18.20 14.79 -4.78
N VAL A 43 -18.71 14.59 -6.00
CA VAL A 43 -18.29 13.51 -6.90
C VAL A 43 -16.84 13.68 -7.33
N ASP A 44 -16.43 14.89 -7.71
CA ASP A 44 -15.06 15.21 -8.09
C ASP A 44 -14.09 15.00 -6.92
N ALA A 45 -14.48 15.41 -5.71
CA ALA A 45 -13.70 15.15 -4.50
C ALA A 45 -13.55 13.64 -4.24
N ASN A 46 -14.62 12.87 -4.43
CA ASN A 46 -14.56 11.41 -4.33
C ASN A 46 -13.63 10.81 -5.40
N ALA A 47 -13.72 11.26 -6.65
CA ALA A 47 -12.85 10.82 -7.74
C ALA A 47 -11.38 11.11 -7.44
N GLN A 48 -11.06 12.31 -6.93
CA GLN A 48 -9.71 12.67 -6.50
C GLN A 48 -9.21 11.79 -5.36
N ASN A 49 -10.06 11.51 -4.36
CA ASN A 49 -9.69 10.64 -3.24
C ASN A 49 -9.45 9.19 -3.68
N ILE A 50 -10.26 8.68 -4.61
CA ILE A 50 -10.05 7.35 -5.21
C ILE A 50 -8.72 7.31 -5.99
N ALA A 51 -8.42 8.35 -6.76
CA ALA A 51 -7.18 8.44 -7.55
C ALA A 51 -5.89 8.50 -6.71
N LYS A 52 -5.98 8.90 -5.42
CA LYS A 52 -4.84 8.87 -4.50
C LYS A 52 -4.33 7.45 -4.25
N GLY A 53 -5.19 6.43 -4.34
CA GLY A 53 -4.81 5.03 -4.09
C GLY A 53 -4.25 4.79 -2.68
N MET A 54 -3.31 3.86 -2.56
CA MET A 54 -2.59 3.55 -1.32
C MET A 54 -1.09 3.79 -1.50
N ASN A 55 -0.47 4.49 -0.55
CA ASN A 55 0.96 4.78 -0.58
C ASN A 55 1.73 3.77 0.28
N PHE A 56 2.69 3.07 -0.32
CA PHE A 56 3.55 2.10 0.35
C PHE A 56 4.99 2.62 0.39
N ALA A 57 5.58 2.66 1.59
CA ALA A 57 6.99 2.97 1.78
C ALA A 57 7.70 1.76 2.43
N ALA A 58 8.98 1.61 2.14
CA ALA A 58 9.86 0.61 2.75
C ALA A 58 11.09 1.32 3.34
N ASP A 59 11.96 0.58 4.02
CA ASP A 59 13.17 1.13 4.64
C ASP A 59 14.11 1.81 3.62
N THR A 60 14.03 1.40 2.34
CA THR A 60 14.81 1.97 1.24
C THR A 60 13.96 2.14 -0.01
N GLY A 61 14.40 2.98 -0.95
CA GLY A 61 13.69 3.28 -2.20
C GLY A 61 12.71 4.44 -2.09
N THR A 62 11.99 4.72 -3.19
CA THR A 62 10.95 5.75 -3.24
C THR A 62 9.58 5.14 -2.91
N PRO A 63 8.69 5.84 -2.17
CA PRO A 63 7.33 5.38 -1.95
C PRO A 63 6.60 5.06 -3.27
N TYR A 64 5.79 4.02 -3.25
CA TYR A 64 4.99 3.57 -4.39
C TYR A 64 3.50 3.76 -4.13
N THR A 65 2.83 4.48 -5.02
CA THR A 65 1.37 4.66 -4.98
C THR A 65 0.69 3.58 -5.81
N ALA A 66 0.10 2.61 -5.14
CA ALA A 66 -0.72 1.58 -5.78
C ALA A 66 -2.14 2.13 -6.00
N GLN A 67 -2.63 2.06 -7.24
CA GLN A 67 -4.02 2.37 -7.53
C GLN A 67 -4.94 1.30 -6.94
N LEU A 68 -6.15 1.68 -6.52
CA LEU A 68 -7.13 0.72 -6.00
C LEU A 68 -7.41 -0.38 -7.04
N GLY A 69 -7.48 -1.63 -6.59
CA GLY A 69 -7.62 -2.81 -7.45
C GLY A 69 -6.32 -3.33 -8.07
N SER A 70 -5.20 -2.63 -7.90
CA SER A 70 -3.88 -3.14 -8.32
C SER A 70 -3.32 -4.14 -7.30
N THR A 71 -2.45 -5.04 -7.76
CA THR A 71 -1.73 -5.97 -6.88
C THR A 71 -0.35 -5.38 -6.52
N VAL A 72 -0.05 -5.30 -5.23
CA VAL A 72 1.31 -5.03 -4.72
C VAL A 72 1.92 -6.34 -4.24
N SER A 73 3.05 -6.73 -4.81
CA SER A 73 3.75 -7.96 -4.43
C SER A 73 4.86 -7.68 -3.43
N ILE A 74 4.98 -8.51 -2.40
CA ILE A 74 6.13 -8.54 -1.49
C ILE A 74 6.95 -9.79 -1.83
N LYS A 75 8.22 -9.59 -2.20
CA LYS A 75 9.12 -10.66 -2.65
C LYS A 75 10.17 -10.94 -1.57
N GLY A 76 10.30 -12.19 -1.14
CA GLY A 76 11.23 -12.57 -0.07
C GLY A 76 12.67 -12.89 -0.51
N GLY A 77 12.90 -13.12 -1.80
CA GLY A 77 14.25 -13.43 -2.31
C GLY A 77 14.75 -14.79 -1.81
N LYS A 78 16.06 -14.91 -1.50
CA LYS A 78 16.70 -16.18 -1.08
C LYS A 78 16.41 -16.58 0.36
N ASN A 79 16.40 -15.60 1.27
CA ASN A 79 16.36 -15.86 2.70
C ASN A 79 14.98 -15.64 3.32
N LEU A 80 14.05 -14.96 2.64
CA LEU A 80 12.68 -14.80 3.12
C LEU A 80 11.71 -15.52 2.18
N SER A 81 10.65 -16.06 2.75
CA SER A 81 9.44 -16.50 2.03
C SER A 81 8.29 -15.55 2.38
N THR A 82 7.37 -15.37 1.43
CA THR A 82 6.18 -14.55 1.62
C THR A 82 4.94 -15.36 1.26
N SER A 83 3.89 -15.24 2.05
CA SER A 83 2.61 -15.91 1.81
C SER A 83 1.45 -14.96 2.09
N VAL A 84 0.33 -15.21 1.43
CA VAL A 84 -0.93 -14.51 1.66
C VAL A 84 -1.99 -15.55 1.98
N ASP A 85 -2.63 -15.43 3.14
CA ASP A 85 -3.81 -16.21 3.50
C ASP A 85 -4.88 -15.29 4.08
N LYS A 86 -6.06 -15.27 3.43
CA LYS A 86 -7.26 -14.53 3.86
C LYS A 86 -6.99 -13.12 4.42
N GLY A 87 -6.25 -12.30 3.66
CA GLY A 87 -5.95 -10.91 4.01
C GLY A 87 -4.75 -10.72 4.94
N SER A 88 -4.17 -11.78 5.48
CA SER A 88 -2.88 -11.72 6.17
C SER A 88 -1.75 -11.92 5.18
N ILE A 89 -0.74 -11.04 5.26
CA ILE A 89 0.54 -11.23 4.61
C ILE A 89 1.51 -11.71 5.68
N THR A 90 2.16 -12.84 5.46
CA THR A 90 3.23 -13.31 6.33
C THR A 90 4.56 -13.29 5.60
N VAL A 91 5.58 -12.77 6.28
CA VAL A 91 6.97 -12.79 5.84
C VAL A 91 7.73 -13.64 6.84
N HIS A 92 8.31 -14.76 6.38
CA HIS A 92 9.07 -15.68 7.21
C HIS A 92 10.51 -15.76 6.73
N MET A 93 11.46 -15.88 7.66
CA MET A 93 12.82 -16.31 7.31
C MET A 93 12.79 -17.78 6.90
N SER A 94 13.62 -18.14 5.93
CA SER A 94 13.89 -19.54 5.56
C SER A 94 14.43 -20.31 6.76
N ASP A 95 14.07 -21.58 6.90
CA ASP A 95 14.60 -22.46 7.95
C ASP A 95 16.13 -22.60 7.88
N THR A 96 16.69 -22.44 6.67
CA THR A 96 18.14 -22.47 6.41
C THR A 96 18.55 -21.23 5.60
N PRO A 97 18.71 -20.06 6.22
CA PRO A 97 19.10 -18.86 5.50
C PRO A 97 20.57 -18.97 5.04
N VAL A 98 20.86 -18.45 3.84
CA VAL A 98 22.19 -18.50 3.23
C VAL A 98 22.76 -17.10 3.13
N PHE A 99 23.93 -16.88 3.73
CA PHE A 99 24.68 -15.62 3.68
C PHE A 99 26.05 -15.85 3.09
N THR A 100 26.51 -14.95 2.23
CA THR A 100 27.89 -14.98 1.71
C THR A 100 28.89 -14.52 2.76
N ALA A 101 28.49 -13.61 3.65
CA ALA A 101 29.28 -13.15 4.78
C ALA A 101 28.36 -12.77 5.96
N VAL A 102 28.82 -13.02 7.18
CA VAL A 102 28.15 -12.61 8.42
C VAL A 102 29.16 -11.83 9.26
N LYS A 103 28.83 -10.58 9.61
CA LYS A 103 29.63 -9.76 10.53
C LYS A 103 29.01 -9.84 11.91
N ALA A 104 29.67 -10.53 12.84
CA ALA A 104 29.23 -10.66 14.23
C ALA A 104 30.43 -10.46 15.16
N SER A 105 30.23 -9.74 16.27
CA SER A 105 31.26 -9.59 17.32
C SER A 105 31.42 -10.87 18.15
N THR A 106 30.33 -11.62 18.31
CA THR A 106 30.28 -12.89 19.03
C THR A 106 29.21 -13.76 18.39
N ILE A 107 29.49 -15.05 18.24
CA ILE A 107 28.53 -16.05 17.77
C ILE A 107 28.33 -17.05 18.90
N THR A 108 27.10 -17.11 19.44
CA THR A 108 26.75 -18.03 20.53
C THR A 108 26.04 -19.25 19.95
N GLY A 109 26.59 -20.43 20.20
CA GLY A 109 25.96 -21.71 19.85
C GLY A 109 26.75 -22.86 20.44
N ASN A 110 26.10 -24.00 20.69
CA ASN A 110 26.78 -25.18 21.23
C ASN A 110 27.86 -25.73 20.29
N THR A 111 27.67 -25.56 18.98
CA THR A 111 28.63 -26.00 17.96
C THR A 111 28.63 -25.02 16.80
N ILE A 112 29.82 -24.53 16.44
CA ILE A 112 30.05 -23.71 15.25
C ILE A 112 30.91 -24.53 14.29
N LYS A 113 30.33 -24.92 13.15
CA LYS A 113 31.06 -25.61 12.09
C LYS A 113 31.59 -24.58 11.10
N ALA A 114 32.90 -24.39 11.06
CA ALA A 114 33.53 -23.61 10.01
C ALA A 114 33.50 -24.37 8.67
N GLY A 115 33.54 -23.60 7.57
CA GLY A 115 33.84 -24.13 6.24
C GLY A 115 35.32 -24.49 6.11
N ASP A 116 35.89 -24.31 4.92
CA ASP A 116 37.25 -24.77 4.61
C ASP A 116 38.35 -24.00 5.35
N THR A 117 38.15 -22.68 5.58
CA THR A 117 39.17 -21.81 6.17
C THR A 117 38.63 -21.06 7.39
N VAL A 118 39.42 -21.05 8.47
CA VAL A 118 39.24 -20.19 9.64
C VAL A 118 40.45 -19.28 9.76
N THR A 119 40.22 -17.97 9.70
CA THR A 119 41.26 -16.96 9.93
C THR A 119 41.00 -16.25 11.25
N LEU A 120 42.02 -16.18 12.10
CA LEU A 120 41.97 -15.52 13.41
C LEU A 120 42.87 -14.28 13.38
N SER A 121 42.54 -13.24 14.15
CA SER A 121 43.43 -12.10 14.35
C SER A 121 44.65 -12.50 15.19
N GLN A 122 45.60 -11.58 15.41
CA GLN A 122 46.80 -11.84 16.23
C GLN A 122 46.51 -12.28 17.68
N GLN A 123 45.26 -12.15 18.14
CA GLN A 123 44.83 -12.61 19.47
C GLN A 123 44.48 -14.10 19.51
N GLY A 124 44.38 -14.79 18.36
CA GLY A 124 44.07 -16.22 18.28
C GLY A 124 42.62 -16.56 18.65
N ALA A 125 42.35 -17.83 18.95
CA ALA A 125 41.07 -18.31 19.48
C ALA A 125 41.22 -18.59 20.98
N ASP A 126 40.27 -18.13 21.79
CA ASP A 126 40.15 -18.53 23.19
C ASP A 126 39.25 -19.76 23.29
N MET A 127 39.86 -20.92 23.56
CA MET A 127 39.18 -22.21 23.67
C MET A 127 38.91 -22.57 25.14
N GLY A 128 38.45 -21.61 25.94
CA GLY A 128 38.12 -21.84 27.36
C GLY A 128 39.35 -21.91 28.27
N GLY A 129 40.33 -21.01 28.06
CA GLY A 129 41.50 -20.89 28.92
C GLY A 129 42.72 -21.74 28.53
N THR A 130 42.63 -22.57 27.49
CA THR A 130 43.80 -23.21 26.88
C THR A 130 44.22 -22.38 25.67
N LYS A 131 45.24 -21.54 25.81
CA LYS A 131 45.85 -20.85 24.66
C LYS A 131 46.47 -21.91 23.75
N SER A 132 45.79 -22.27 22.66
CA SER A 132 46.46 -22.92 21.55
C SER A 132 47.33 -21.87 20.89
N LEU A 133 48.64 -21.93 21.11
CA LEU A 133 49.58 -21.17 20.27
C LEU A 133 49.47 -21.73 18.84
N ILE A 134 49.43 -20.82 17.87
CA ILE A 134 49.65 -21.12 16.45
C ILE A 134 51.16 -21.22 16.24
#